data_AF-A0A7W7TXQ8-F1
#
_entry.id   AF-A0A7W7TXQ8-F1
#
_cell.length_a   1.000
_cell.length_b   1.000
_cell.length_c   1.000
_cell.angle_alpha   90.00
_cell.angle_beta   90.00
_cell.angle_gamma   90.00
#
_symmetry.space_group_name_H-M   'P 1'
#
loop_
_entity.id
_entity.type
_entity.pdbx_description
1 polymer ?
#
loop_
_entity_poly.entity_id
_entity_poly.type
_entity_poly.pdbx_seq_one_letter_code
_entity_poly.pdbx_strand_id
1 'polypeptide(L)'
;MPTYLSPGVYVEEVASGSRPIEGVGTSVAAFVGLSPTGPLNEPVLVTNWSQYVASFGDFTDGYYLAHSVYGFFNNGGTAAYVVRVGGGDAQGATEPVGAAAAAPRELVAGEAVALGTFRVAAIAAGSEAGGALTVEVQDVEGEAERFKLVVKDGEKVVESFDASAKKSARNYVVAQVKQRSKTIVLEEAVAGGQLARPDAQTVTLAPPAQAPAPVAVRADAPAAMESGQFIGDSADRTGFGGLEAFDEINMVAVPDLMAAYQQGLIDLEQVKAVQLGLIAHCELMGDRMAILDPPPGMNARDIRKWRQETAGYDSRYAALYYPWIKSFDPAGGQTRTVPPSGHMAGVWARNDAERGVHKAPANEIVRGAVDLELQITRGEQDLLNPIGVNCIRAFPGRGIRVWGARTLASDPAWRYLNVRRYFNYLEESILVGTQWVVFEPNDQSLWARIRRNISAFLVNEWRQGALFGQRAEDAFYVKCDAETNPPESVDLGRVVCEIGIAPVKPAEFVVFRLSQFQGGGGELEE
;
A
#
# COMPACT_ATOMS: atom_id res chain seq x y z
N MET A 1 39.13 30.44 -1.59
CA MET A 1 39.83 30.10 -0.34
C MET A 1 39.74 31.30 0.59
N PRO A 2 39.46 31.10 1.87
CA PRO A 2 39.48 32.18 2.85
C PRO A 2 40.91 32.71 2.99
N THR A 3 41.04 34.02 3.10
CA THR A 3 42.34 34.70 3.25
C THR A 3 42.48 35.12 4.71
N TYR A 4 43.39 34.45 5.42
CA TYR A 4 43.66 34.75 6.83
C TYR A 4 44.67 35.89 6.93
N LEU A 5 44.24 37.02 7.50
CA LEU A 5 45.03 38.26 7.57
C LEU A 5 45.64 38.53 8.96
N SER A 6 45.44 37.63 9.92
CA SER A 6 45.97 37.77 11.27
C SER A 6 46.53 36.43 11.80
N PRO A 7 47.47 36.45 12.77
CA PRO A 7 47.87 35.24 13.46
C PRO A 7 46.77 34.79 14.44
N GLY A 8 46.28 33.55 14.33
CA GLY A 8 45.24 33.01 15.22
C GLY A 8 44.94 31.54 14.95
N VAL A 9 44.14 30.91 15.82
CA VAL A 9 43.54 29.59 15.58
C VAL A 9 42.19 29.81 14.92
N TYR A 10 42.01 29.26 13.72
CA TYR A 10 40.76 29.33 12.98
C TYR A 10 40.06 27.98 13.02
N VAL A 11 38.76 28.01 13.24
CA VAL A 11 37.88 26.84 13.12
C VAL A 11 36.99 27.10 11.93
N GLU A 12 37.08 26.23 10.92
CA GLU A 12 36.20 26.25 9.77
C GLU A 12 35.28 25.04 9.81
N GLU A 13 33.99 25.29 9.54
CA GLU A 13 33.02 24.23 9.33
C GLU A 13 33.09 23.79 7.88
N VAL A 14 33.99 22.87 7.58
CA VAL A 14 33.96 22.14 6.31
C VAL A 14 32.84 21.11 6.44
N ALA A 15 31.85 21.14 5.54
CA ALA A 15 30.82 20.11 5.47
C ALA A 15 31.46 18.76 5.07
N SER A 16 32.08 18.09 6.03
CA SER A 16 32.69 16.78 5.84
C SER A 16 31.65 15.71 6.16
N GLY A 17 30.80 15.39 5.19
CA GLY A 17 29.87 14.29 5.37
C GLY A 17 29.00 14.07 4.15
N SER A 18 29.33 13.04 3.38
CA SER A 18 28.28 12.30 2.72
C SER A 18 27.39 11.66 3.78
N ARG A 19 26.07 11.80 3.62
CA ARG A 19 25.12 11.14 4.53
C ARG A 19 25.30 9.62 4.42
N PRO A 20 25.26 8.88 5.54
CA PRO A 20 25.19 7.43 5.49
C PRO A 20 24.02 6.99 4.62
N ILE A 21 24.20 5.89 3.88
CA ILE A 21 23.10 5.28 3.13
C ILE A 21 22.16 4.60 4.13
N GLU A 22 20.88 4.95 4.07
CA GLU A 22 19.82 4.30 4.83
C GLU A 22 19.06 3.32 3.95
N GLY A 23 18.58 2.23 4.56
CA GLY A 23 17.75 1.26 3.88
C GLY A 23 16.38 1.83 3.53
N VAL A 24 15.92 1.60 2.31
CA VAL A 24 14.58 2.01 1.86
C VAL A 24 13.48 1.09 2.42
N GLY A 25 12.24 1.56 2.43
CA GLY A 25 11.09 0.76 2.85
C GLY A 25 10.75 -0.35 1.84
N THR A 26 10.38 -1.54 2.34
CA THR A 26 10.06 -2.72 1.51
C THR A 26 8.63 -3.26 1.72
N SER A 27 7.74 -2.45 2.31
CA SER A 27 6.40 -2.84 2.77
C SER A 27 5.24 -2.13 2.06
N VAL A 28 5.51 -1.43 0.95
CA VAL A 28 4.51 -0.64 0.21
C VAL A 28 3.99 -1.45 -0.97
N ALA A 29 2.73 -1.88 -0.87
CA ALA A 29 2.07 -2.62 -1.93
C ALA A 29 1.21 -1.71 -2.82
N ALA A 30 0.95 -2.14 -4.05
CA ALA A 30 -0.05 -1.57 -4.92
C ALA A 30 -1.08 -2.64 -5.30
N PHE A 31 -2.36 -2.32 -5.12
CA PHE A 31 -3.47 -3.19 -5.48
C PHE A 31 -4.30 -2.53 -6.57
N VAL A 32 -4.41 -3.21 -7.70
CA VAL A 32 -5.26 -2.77 -8.81
C VAL A 32 -6.47 -3.69 -8.89
N GLY A 33 -7.66 -3.13 -8.85
CA GLY A 33 -8.87 -3.94 -8.84
C GLY A 33 -10.15 -3.16 -9.00
N LEU A 34 -11.26 -3.86 -8.81
CA LEU A 34 -12.60 -3.34 -8.97
C LEU A 34 -13.13 -2.91 -7.60
N SER A 35 -13.87 -1.82 -7.60
CA SER A 35 -14.51 -1.29 -6.40
C SER A 35 -15.84 -0.62 -6.77
N PRO A 36 -16.88 -0.71 -5.92
CA PRO A 36 -18.13 0.01 -6.17
C PRO A 36 -17.96 1.52 -6.11
N THR A 37 -17.02 2.02 -5.31
CA THR A 37 -16.78 3.45 -5.09
C THR A 37 -15.29 3.78 -5.11
N GLY A 38 -14.97 5.07 -5.11
CA GLY A 38 -13.60 5.59 -5.16
C GLY A 38 -13.21 6.15 -6.51
N PRO A 39 -12.13 6.96 -6.57
CA PRO A 39 -11.70 7.61 -7.79
C PRO A 39 -11.21 6.57 -8.81
N LEU A 40 -11.62 6.73 -10.07
CA LEU A 40 -11.28 5.81 -11.15
C LEU A 40 -9.88 6.14 -11.68
N ASN A 41 -9.04 5.11 -11.86
CA ASN A 41 -7.67 5.24 -12.36
C ASN A 41 -6.75 6.18 -11.55
N GLU A 42 -7.15 6.57 -10.34
CA GLU A 42 -6.33 7.41 -9.47
C GLU A 42 -5.70 6.55 -8.35
N PRO A 43 -4.37 6.45 -8.28
CA PRO A 43 -3.71 5.76 -7.16
C PRO A 43 -3.93 6.52 -5.85
N VAL A 44 -4.66 5.91 -4.92
CA VAL A 44 -4.90 6.48 -3.58
C VAL A 44 -4.06 5.75 -2.55
N LEU A 45 -3.23 6.49 -1.82
CA LEU A 45 -2.47 5.95 -0.69
C LEU A 45 -3.40 5.71 0.51
N VAL A 46 -3.41 4.48 1.00
CA VAL A 46 -4.08 4.07 2.24
C VAL A 46 -3.07 3.45 3.20
N THR A 47 -3.13 3.87 4.46
CA THR A 47 -2.19 3.42 5.52
C THR A 47 -2.85 2.52 6.56
N ASN A 48 -4.17 2.36 6.48
CA ASN A 48 -4.95 1.48 7.35
C ASN A 48 -6.29 1.12 6.70
N TRP A 49 -6.97 0.13 7.29
CA TRP A 49 -8.25 -0.36 6.82
C TRP A 49 -9.35 0.71 6.81
N SER A 50 -9.43 1.56 7.84
CA SER A 50 -10.47 2.59 7.91
C SER A 50 -10.36 3.63 6.79
N GLN A 51 -9.13 3.98 6.38
CA GLN A 51 -8.90 4.84 5.21
C GLN A 51 -9.33 4.17 3.91
N TYR A 52 -9.07 2.86 3.76
CA TYR A 52 -9.55 2.11 2.60
C TYR A 52 -11.07 2.16 2.50
N VAL A 53 -11.78 1.84 3.59
CA VAL A 53 -13.24 1.83 3.63
C VAL A 53 -13.82 3.22 3.32
N ALA A 54 -13.18 4.29 3.80
CA ALA A 54 -13.61 5.66 3.52
C ALA A 54 -13.50 6.04 2.03
N SER A 55 -12.48 5.53 1.32
CA SER A 55 -12.22 5.89 -0.07
C SER A 55 -12.90 4.97 -1.08
N PHE A 56 -12.96 3.67 -0.81
CA PHE A 56 -13.38 2.64 -1.76
C PHE A 56 -14.62 1.85 -1.32
N GLY A 57 -15.03 1.99 -0.07
CA GLY A 57 -16.14 1.23 0.51
C GLY A 57 -15.67 -0.05 1.22
N ASP A 58 -16.61 -0.68 1.90
CA ASP A 58 -16.38 -1.91 2.67
C ASP A 58 -16.40 -3.16 1.78
N PHE A 59 -16.29 -4.35 2.38
CA PHE A 59 -16.43 -5.63 1.70
C PHE A 59 -17.67 -5.66 0.81
N THR A 60 -17.45 -5.91 -0.47
CA THR A 60 -18.49 -5.89 -1.49
C THR A 60 -18.45 -7.19 -2.29
N ASP A 61 -19.63 -7.77 -2.50
CA ASP A 61 -19.76 -9.00 -3.27
C ASP A 61 -19.33 -8.82 -4.73
N GLY A 62 -18.65 -9.82 -5.27
CA GLY A 62 -18.16 -9.84 -6.64
C GLY A 62 -16.75 -9.27 -6.80
N TYR A 63 -16.17 -8.68 -5.75
CA TYR A 63 -14.82 -8.10 -5.77
C TYR A 63 -13.93 -8.66 -4.65
N TYR A 64 -12.66 -8.82 -4.95
CA TYR A 64 -11.58 -9.27 -4.09
C TYR A 64 -10.65 -8.15 -3.64
N LEU A 65 -10.70 -6.93 -4.23
CA LEU A 65 -9.84 -5.81 -3.83
C LEU A 65 -9.90 -5.54 -2.32
N ALA A 66 -11.11 -5.40 -1.76
CA ALA A 66 -11.31 -5.18 -0.32
C ALA A 66 -10.72 -6.32 0.54
N HIS A 67 -10.94 -7.58 0.12
CA HIS A 67 -10.42 -8.77 0.80
C HIS A 67 -8.88 -8.81 0.77
N SER A 68 -8.27 -8.44 -0.35
CA SER A 68 -6.82 -8.41 -0.52
C SER A 68 -6.16 -7.32 0.30
N VAL A 69 -6.74 -6.10 0.30
CA VAL A 69 -6.24 -4.97 1.09
C VAL A 69 -6.41 -5.24 2.59
N TYR A 70 -7.55 -5.81 3.01
CA TYR A 70 -7.74 -6.24 4.39
C TYR A 70 -6.72 -7.31 4.81
N GLY A 71 -6.53 -8.32 3.95
CA GLY A 71 -5.55 -9.39 4.16
C GLY A 71 -4.12 -8.86 4.27
N PHE A 72 -3.77 -7.85 3.47
CA PHE A 72 -2.48 -7.15 3.52
C PHE A 72 -2.24 -6.50 4.88
N PHE A 73 -3.15 -5.62 5.33
CA PHE A 73 -3.01 -4.95 6.62
C PHE A 73 -3.02 -5.93 7.80
N ASN A 74 -3.90 -6.94 7.77
CA ASN A 74 -3.98 -7.94 8.83
C ASN A 74 -2.70 -8.82 8.92
N ASN A 75 -2.00 -8.99 7.80
CA ASN A 75 -0.75 -9.74 7.77
C ASN A 75 0.49 -8.90 8.08
N GLY A 76 0.37 -7.59 8.28
CA GLY A 76 1.47 -6.70 8.69
C GLY A 76 1.92 -5.70 7.62
N GLY A 77 1.13 -5.52 6.56
CA GLY A 77 1.27 -4.40 5.64
C GLY A 77 1.05 -3.05 6.33
N THR A 78 1.77 -2.01 5.89
CA THR A 78 1.75 -0.69 6.53
C THR A 78 1.21 0.42 5.63
N ALA A 79 1.41 0.32 4.32
CA ALA A 79 0.95 1.29 3.34
C ALA A 79 0.64 0.57 2.02
N ALA A 80 -0.45 0.96 1.38
CA ALA A 80 -0.82 0.46 0.07
C ALA A 80 -1.33 1.58 -0.83
N TYR A 81 -0.91 1.57 -2.08
CA TYR A 81 -1.59 2.29 -3.16
C TYR A 81 -2.73 1.44 -3.69
N VAL A 82 -3.91 2.02 -3.82
CA VAL A 82 -5.08 1.33 -4.38
C VAL A 82 -5.50 2.07 -5.63
N VAL A 83 -5.56 1.32 -6.75
CA VAL A 83 -6.05 1.81 -8.03
C VAL A 83 -7.33 1.09 -8.36
N ARG A 84 -8.43 1.83 -8.39
CA ARG A 84 -9.70 1.32 -8.90
C ARG A 84 -9.69 1.38 -10.42
N VAL A 85 -9.98 0.25 -11.05
CA VAL A 85 -10.20 0.11 -12.49
C VAL A 85 -11.62 -0.36 -12.75
N GLY A 86 -12.09 -0.23 -13.99
CA GLY A 86 -13.42 -0.67 -14.41
C GLY A 86 -14.56 0.27 -14.01
N GLY A 87 -15.71 0.08 -14.68
CA GLY A 87 -16.82 1.03 -14.69
C GLY A 87 -16.67 1.96 -15.89
N GLY A 88 -17.65 1.96 -16.79
CA GLY A 88 -17.61 2.81 -17.97
C GLY A 88 -17.62 4.29 -17.58
N ASP A 89 -16.78 5.07 -18.25
CA ASP A 89 -16.82 6.53 -18.19
C ASP A 89 -18.20 7.01 -18.63
N ALA A 90 -18.95 7.63 -17.73
CA ALA A 90 -19.98 8.58 -18.12
C ALA A 90 -19.37 9.99 -18.27
N GLN A 91 -18.22 10.11 -18.95
CA GLN A 91 -17.87 11.37 -19.60
C GLN A 91 -18.60 11.42 -20.94
N GLY A 92 -19.82 11.96 -20.94
CA GLY A 92 -20.48 12.48 -22.16
C GLY A 92 -21.84 11.87 -22.50
N ALA A 93 -22.89 12.34 -21.82
CA ALA A 93 -24.20 12.69 -22.39
C ALA A 93 -25.19 12.96 -21.25
N THR A 94 -25.47 14.23 -21.00
CA THR A 94 -26.52 14.70 -20.09
C THR A 94 -27.89 14.59 -20.78
N GLU A 95 -28.73 13.64 -20.39
CA GLU A 95 -30.18 13.66 -20.66
C GLU A 95 -30.92 13.12 -19.40
N PRO A 96 -31.93 13.83 -18.87
CA PRO A 96 -32.59 13.47 -17.62
C PRO A 96 -33.82 12.59 -17.87
N VAL A 97 -33.95 11.45 -17.16
CA VAL A 97 -35.24 10.75 -17.11
C VAL A 97 -35.58 10.20 -15.73
N GLY A 98 -36.71 10.71 -15.19
CA GLY A 98 -37.79 9.88 -14.61
C GLY A 98 -37.61 9.33 -13.19
N ALA A 99 -38.27 9.99 -12.25
CA ALA A 99 -38.34 9.62 -10.84
C ALA A 99 -38.93 8.21 -10.57
N ALA A 100 -38.25 7.43 -9.71
CA ALA A 100 -38.85 6.33 -8.96
C ALA A 100 -38.21 6.17 -7.56
N ALA A 101 -39.07 6.25 -6.55
CA ALA A 101 -38.97 5.98 -5.10
C ALA A 101 -37.57 5.78 -4.44
N ALA A 102 -37.19 6.77 -3.62
CA ALA A 102 -35.96 6.78 -2.83
C ALA A 102 -36.14 6.15 -1.43
N ALA A 103 -35.19 5.30 -1.02
CA ALA A 103 -34.92 4.97 0.39
C ALA A 103 -34.33 6.21 1.12
N PRO A 104 -34.41 6.30 2.46
CA PRO A 104 -33.99 7.50 3.19
C PRO A 104 -32.49 7.78 2.99
N ARG A 105 -32.21 8.95 2.41
CA ARG A 105 -30.88 9.44 2.05
C ARG A 105 -30.16 9.98 3.28
N GLU A 106 -28.87 9.75 3.40
CA GLU A 106 -28.04 10.37 4.44
C GLU A 106 -27.76 11.85 4.09
N LEU A 107 -27.86 12.72 5.09
CA LEU A 107 -27.76 14.18 4.94
C LEU A 107 -26.32 14.64 5.18
N VAL A 108 -25.74 15.37 4.21
CA VAL A 108 -24.45 16.05 4.41
C VAL A 108 -24.73 17.40 5.05
N ALA A 109 -23.90 17.80 6.02
CA ALA A 109 -24.02 19.10 6.68
C ALA A 109 -24.11 20.24 5.64
N GLY A 110 -25.07 21.15 5.83
CA GLY A 110 -25.29 22.31 4.96
C GLY A 110 -24.08 23.25 4.94
N GLU A 111 -24.09 24.19 4.00
CA GLU A 111 -23.02 25.19 3.89
C GLU A 111 -22.83 25.94 5.21
N ALA A 112 -21.59 25.99 5.71
CA ALA A 112 -21.29 26.55 7.01
C ALA A 112 -21.32 28.09 6.96
N VAL A 113 -22.19 28.69 7.77
CA VAL A 113 -22.35 30.15 7.88
C VAL A 113 -21.51 30.69 9.03
N ALA A 114 -20.90 31.86 8.83
CA ALA A 114 -20.12 32.52 9.87
C ALA A 114 -21.02 33.07 10.98
N LEU A 115 -20.62 32.81 12.23
CA LEU A 115 -21.25 33.30 13.45
C LEU A 115 -20.15 33.89 14.36
N GLY A 116 -19.65 35.07 13.99
CA GLY A 116 -18.50 35.70 14.64
C GLY A 116 -17.22 34.89 14.42
N THR A 117 -16.57 34.44 15.52
CA THR A 117 -15.37 33.57 15.45
C THR A 117 -15.69 32.09 15.25
N PHE A 118 -16.96 31.73 15.03
CA PHE A 118 -17.41 30.36 14.83
C PHE A 118 -18.03 30.18 13.44
N ARG A 119 -18.13 28.92 13.00
CA ARG A 119 -18.88 28.50 11.82
C ARG A 119 -19.95 27.50 12.24
N VAL A 120 -21.17 27.68 11.75
CA VAL A 120 -22.32 26.83 12.08
C VAL A 120 -22.96 26.29 10.81
N ALA A 121 -23.28 25.00 10.80
CA ALA A 121 -23.91 24.31 9.67
C ALA A 121 -25.06 23.44 10.16
N ALA A 122 -26.12 23.32 9.36
CA ALA A 122 -27.25 22.45 9.67
C ALA A 122 -26.94 21.00 9.30
N ILE A 123 -27.18 20.05 10.20
CA ILE A 123 -27.04 18.59 9.96
C ILE A 123 -28.40 17.89 9.88
N ALA A 124 -29.49 18.62 10.12
CA ALA A 124 -30.86 18.17 9.92
C ALA A 124 -31.66 19.24 9.15
N ALA A 125 -32.64 18.82 8.36
CA ALA A 125 -33.56 19.74 7.70
C ALA A 125 -34.67 20.18 8.68
N GLY A 126 -35.05 21.46 8.63
CA GLY A 126 -36.24 21.98 9.30
C GLY A 126 -37.54 21.40 8.72
N SER A 127 -38.62 21.48 9.49
CA SER A 127 -39.95 20.95 9.15
C SER A 127 -40.80 21.88 8.27
N GLU A 128 -40.36 23.13 8.04
CA GLU A 128 -41.04 24.09 7.17
C GLU A 128 -40.64 24.00 5.68
N ALA A 129 -41.48 24.58 4.81
CA ALA A 129 -41.28 24.64 3.36
C ALA A 129 -40.00 25.44 3.02
N GLY A 130 -38.89 24.72 2.84
CA GLY A 130 -37.56 25.27 2.61
C GLY A 130 -36.44 24.61 3.43
N GLY A 131 -36.79 23.83 4.46
CA GLY A 131 -35.85 22.99 5.23
C GLY A 131 -34.76 23.75 6.00
N ALA A 132 -34.80 25.07 6.05
CA ALA A 132 -33.80 25.92 6.68
C ALA A 132 -34.03 26.02 8.19
N LEU A 133 -32.96 25.85 8.98
CA LEU A 133 -32.96 26.11 10.42
C LEU A 133 -32.42 27.53 10.67
N THR A 134 -32.92 28.20 11.71
CA THR A 134 -32.39 29.50 12.14
C THR A 134 -31.67 29.37 13.47
N VAL A 135 -30.50 29.98 13.58
CA VAL A 135 -29.71 30.02 14.82
C VAL A 135 -29.70 31.45 15.31
N GLU A 136 -30.22 31.66 16.51
CA GLU A 136 -30.30 32.96 17.17
C GLU A 136 -29.37 32.99 18.38
N VAL A 137 -28.53 34.01 18.45
CA VAL A 137 -27.69 34.32 19.62
C VAL A 137 -28.43 35.34 20.47
N GLN A 138 -28.86 34.94 21.67
CA GLN A 138 -29.54 35.81 22.62
C GLN A 138 -28.59 36.21 23.76
N ASP A 139 -28.73 37.46 24.19
CA ASP A 139 -27.99 37.98 25.32
C ASP A 139 -28.62 37.53 26.65
N VAL A 140 -27.77 37.17 27.61
CA VAL A 140 -28.20 36.87 28.98
C VAL A 140 -27.95 38.10 29.84
N GLU A 141 -29.01 38.65 30.43
CA GLU A 141 -28.92 39.81 31.32
C GLU A 141 -28.03 39.51 32.54
N GLY A 142 -27.08 40.40 32.81
CA GLY A 142 -26.23 40.36 34.01
C GLY A 142 -24.84 39.73 33.83
N GLU A 143 -24.53 39.08 32.70
CA GLU A 143 -23.19 38.51 32.46
C GLU A 143 -22.68 38.68 31.02
N ALA A 144 -21.62 39.48 30.86
CA ALA A 144 -21.05 39.84 29.54
C ALA A 144 -20.43 38.64 28.77
N GLU A 145 -20.12 37.53 29.44
CA GLU A 145 -19.40 36.40 28.84
C GLU A 145 -20.28 35.17 28.53
N ARG A 146 -21.57 35.23 28.88
CA ARG A 146 -22.56 34.18 28.60
C ARG A 146 -23.55 34.64 27.55
N PHE A 147 -23.92 33.73 26.67
CA PHE A 147 -24.96 33.92 25.68
C PHE A 147 -25.77 32.63 25.55
N LYS A 148 -26.98 32.75 25.02
CA LYS A 148 -27.85 31.61 24.76
C LYS A 148 -27.96 31.40 23.26
N LEU A 149 -27.54 30.22 22.80
CA LEU A 149 -27.68 29.79 21.42
C LEU A 149 -29.02 29.06 21.28
N VAL A 150 -29.92 29.58 20.46
CA VAL A 150 -31.26 29.04 20.26
C VAL A 150 -31.39 28.61 18.80
N VAL A 151 -31.66 27.33 18.56
CA VAL A 151 -31.94 26.79 17.22
C VAL A 151 -33.46 26.71 17.06
N LYS A 152 -33.98 27.38 16.04
CA LYS A 152 -35.39 27.42 15.69
C LYS A 152 -35.64 26.79 14.32
N ASP A 153 -36.78 26.12 14.23
CA ASP A 153 -37.38 25.61 13.01
C ASP A 153 -38.71 26.35 12.84
N GLY A 154 -38.72 27.31 11.91
CA GLY A 154 -39.76 28.34 11.85
C GLY A 154 -39.83 29.18 13.13
N GLU A 155 -41.01 29.27 13.72
CA GLU A 155 -41.23 29.96 15.01
C GLU A 155 -40.94 29.06 16.23
N LYS A 156 -40.70 27.75 16.04
CA LYS A 156 -40.55 26.80 17.14
C LYS A 156 -39.08 26.63 17.55
N VAL A 157 -38.79 26.80 18.83
CA VAL A 157 -37.48 26.48 19.41
C VAL A 157 -37.30 24.96 19.46
N VAL A 158 -36.27 24.45 18.79
CA VAL A 158 -35.96 23.01 18.70
C VAL A 158 -34.84 22.64 19.67
N GLU A 159 -33.78 23.44 19.73
CA GLU A 159 -32.65 23.23 20.64
C GLU A 159 -32.22 24.55 21.27
N SER A 160 -31.69 24.49 22.49
CA SER A 160 -31.20 25.67 23.19
C SER A 160 -30.01 25.31 24.08
N PHE A 161 -28.97 26.15 24.02
CA PHE A 161 -27.71 25.96 24.72
C PHE A 161 -27.32 27.25 25.47
N ASP A 162 -27.11 27.15 26.78
CA ASP A 162 -26.52 28.23 27.58
C ASP A 162 -25.00 28.14 27.52
N ALA A 163 -24.37 28.97 26.69
CA ALA A 163 -23.02 28.73 26.20
C ALA A 163 -22.03 29.88 26.53
N SER A 164 -20.74 29.54 26.50
CA SER A 164 -19.63 30.49 26.57
C SER A 164 -18.67 30.28 25.39
N ALA A 165 -18.05 31.37 24.94
CA ALA A 165 -17.01 31.33 23.90
C ALA A 165 -15.63 30.91 24.44
N LYS A 166 -15.45 30.81 25.77
CA LYS A 166 -14.18 30.43 26.40
C LYS A 166 -13.99 28.91 26.41
N LYS A 167 -12.87 28.43 25.84
CA LYS A 167 -12.47 27.01 25.88
C LYS A 167 -12.34 26.43 27.29
N SER A 168 -11.95 27.26 28.27
CA SER A 168 -11.80 26.84 29.67
C SER A 168 -13.13 26.75 30.43
N ALA A 169 -14.23 27.28 29.87
CA ALA A 169 -15.53 27.23 30.51
C ALA A 169 -16.18 25.86 30.31
N ARG A 170 -16.82 25.32 31.35
CA ARG A 170 -17.53 24.02 31.28
C ARG A 170 -18.67 24.00 30.27
N ASN A 171 -19.18 25.18 29.89
CA ASN A 171 -20.23 25.37 28.90
C ASN A 171 -19.70 25.92 27.57
N TYR A 172 -18.49 25.52 27.17
CA TYR A 172 -17.93 25.90 25.88
C TYR A 172 -18.85 25.50 24.71
N VAL A 173 -19.21 26.48 23.88
CA VAL A 173 -20.28 26.34 22.86
C VAL A 173 -20.02 25.23 21.85
N VAL A 174 -18.80 25.12 21.31
CA VAL A 174 -18.43 24.07 20.33
C VAL A 174 -18.56 22.68 20.96
N ALA A 175 -18.07 22.50 22.19
CA ALA A 175 -18.13 21.22 22.88
C ALA A 175 -19.58 20.82 23.23
N GLN A 176 -20.40 21.78 23.68
CA GLN A 176 -21.80 21.52 23.98
C GLN A 176 -22.61 21.15 22.73
N VAL A 177 -22.43 21.89 21.62
CA VAL A 177 -23.12 21.59 20.36
C VAL A 177 -22.68 20.22 19.84
N LYS A 178 -21.37 19.93 19.80
CA LYS A 178 -20.85 18.63 19.36
C LYS A 178 -21.37 17.44 20.16
N GLN A 179 -21.64 17.63 21.46
CA GLN A 179 -22.09 16.54 22.34
C GLN A 179 -23.62 16.38 22.39
N ARG A 180 -24.38 17.48 22.25
CA ARG A 180 -25.83 17.51 22.56
C ARG A 180 -26.72 17.86 21.38
N SER A 181 -26.18 18.49 20.34
CA SER A 181 -26.97 18.91 19.18
C SER A 181 -27.26 17.73 18.26
N LYS A 182 -28.52 17.66 17.79
CA LYS A 182 -28.96 16.74 16.74
C LYS A 182 -29.27 17.49 15.44
N THR A 183 -29.25 18.82 15.46
CA THR A 183 -29.74 19.65 14.36
C THR A 183 -28.66 20.50 13.69
N ILE A 184 -27.63 20.91 14.44
CA ILE A 184 -26.52 21.72 13.94
C ILE A 184 -25.15 21.17 14.36
N VAL A 185 -24.12 21.50 13.59
CA VAL A 185 -22.70 21.38 13.97
C VAL A 185 -22.08 22.77 14.07
N LEU A 186 -21.17 22.98 15.02
CA LEU A 186 -20.53 24.26 15.25
C LEU A 186 -19.02 24.07 15.47
N GLU A 187 -18.22 24.83 14.74
CA GLU A 187 -16.76 24.74 14.71
C GLU A 187 -16.10 26.12 14.87
N GLU A 188 -14.80 26.14 15.20
CA GLU A 188 -14.00 27.37 15.25
C GLU A 188 -13.68 27.84 13.83
N ALA A 189 -13.88 29.12 13.52
CA ALA A 189 -13.62 29.64 12.18
C ALA A 189 -12.13 29.61 11.80
N VAL A 190 -11.24 29.70 12.80
CA VAL A 190 -9.78 29.57 12.66
C VAL A 190 -9.25 28.81 13.87
N ALA A 191 -8.59 27.68 13.63
CA ALA A 191 -8.01 26.87 14.69
C ALA A 191 -6.94 27.67 15.46
N GLY A 192 -7.14 27.88 16.77
CA GLY A 192 -6.18 28.58 17.64
C GLY A 192 -6.29 30.11 17.64
N GLY A 193 -7.28 30.70 16.96
CA GLY A 193 -7.55 32.14 17.02
C GLY A 193 -8.08 32.62 18.38
N GLN A 194 -7.99 33.92 18.66
CA GLN A 194 -8.63 34.52 19.83
C GLN A 194 -10.15 34.45 19.66
N LEU A 195 -10.79 33.61 20.47
CA LEU A 195 -12.24 33.42 20.43
C LEU A 195 -12.95 34.57 21.14
N ALA A 196 -13.98 35.11 20.48
CA ALA A 196 -14.83 36.16 21.02
C ALA A 196 -16.28 35.67 21.07
N ARG A 197 -17.08 36.23 21.99
CA ARG A 197 -18.52 36.03 22.01
C ARG A 197 -19.11 36.59 20.70
N PRO A 198 -19.98 35.84 19.98
CA PRO A 198 -20.72 36.39 18.85
C PRO A 198 -21.72 37.46 19.31
N ASP A 199 -21.88 38.51 18.52
CA ASP A 199 -22.94 39.51 18.73
C ASP A 199 -24.33 38.88 18.59
N ALA A 200 -25.34 39.49 19.21
CA ALA A 200 -26.73 39.07 19.09
C ALA A 200 -27.19 39.20 17.63
N GLN A 201 -27.37 38.06 16.98
CA GLN A 201 -27.76 37.96 15.58
C GLN A 201 -28.55 36.68 15.33
N THR A 202 -29.38 36.71 14.29
CA THR A 202 -30.10 35.55 13.78
C THR A 202 -29.51 35.19 12.42
N VAL A 203 -29.02 33.96 12.29
CA VAL A 203 -28.43 33.43 11.06
C VAL A 203 -29.30 32.29 10.54
N THR A 204 -29.72 32.39 9.29
CA THR A 204 -30.43 31.30 8.59
C THR A 204 -29.42 30.34 8.00
N LEU A 205 -29.52 29.07 8.36
CA LEU A 205 -28.67 28.00 7.83
C LEU A 205 -29.26 27.44 6.55
N ALA A 206 -28.40 27.20 5.56
CA ALA A 206 -28.80 26.43 4.39
C ALA A 206 -29.20 25.01 4.83
N PRO A 207 -30.29 24.44 4.29
CA PRO A 207 -30.66 23.05 4.56
C PRO A 207 -29.48 22.14 4.19
N PRO A 208 -29.29 21.02 4.90
CA PRO A 208 -28.31 20.01 4.51
C PRO A 208 -28.57 19.60 3.05
N ALA A 209 -27.53 19.68 2.22
CA ALA A 209 -27.63 19.23 0.85
C ALA A 209 -27.76 17.71 0.85
N GLN A 210 -28.66 17.18 0.03
CA GLN A 210 -28.63 15.75 -0.27
C GLN A 210 -27.28 15.47 -0.90
N ALA A 211 -26.56 14.46 -0.39
CA ALA A 211 -25.41 13.93 -1.11
C ALA A 211 -25.80 13.76 -2.58
N PRO A 212 -24.92 14.12 -3.55
CA PRO A 212 -25.21 13.86 -4.95
C PRO A 212 -25.69 12.42 -5.06
N ALA A 213 -26.84 12.22 -5.71
CA ALA A 213 -27.44 10.91 -5.80
C ALA A 213 -26.35 9.90 -6.18
N PRO A 214 -26.23 8.73 -5.53
CA PRO A 214 -25.58 7.64 -6.22
C PRO A 214 -26.33 7.56 -7.54
N VAL A 215 -25.61 7.75 -8.64
CA VAL A 215 -26.13 7.39 -9.94
C VAL A 215 -26.49 5.93 -9.73
N ALA A 216 -27.79 5.64 -9.64
CA ALA A 216 -28.26 4.31 -9.85
C ALA A 216 -27.91 4.05 -11.31
N VAL A 217 -26.69 3.57 -11.52
CA VAL A 217 -26.29 2.94 -12.76
C VAL A 217 -27.30 1.83 -12.86
N ARG A 218 -28.28 2.01 -13.74
CA ARG A 218 -28.89 0.84 -14.34
C ARG A 218 -27.71 -0.03 -14.72
N ALA A 219 -27.72 -1.29 -14.32
CA ALA A 219 -26.96 -2.31 -15.02
C ALA A 219 -27.52 -2.40 -16.45
N ASP A 220 -27.40 -1.32 -17.22
CA ASP A 220 -27.27 -1.39 -18.65
C ASP A 220 -26.01 -2.23 -18.85
N ALA A 221 -26.13 -3.22 -19.73
CA ALA A 221 -25.18 -4.31 -19.92
C ALA A 221 -23.73 -3.87 -19.67
N PRO A 222 -22.93 -4.66 -18.92
CA PRO A 222 -21.61 -4.25 -18.47
C PRO A 222 -20.89 -3.64 -19.67
N ALA A 223 -20.55 -2.34 -19.58
CA ALA A 223 -19.57 -1.77 -20.50
C ALA A 223 -18.40 -2.75 -20.47
N ALA A 224 -18.14 -3.39 -21.61
CA ALA A 224 -17.29 -4.56 -21.68
C ALA A 224 -15.99 -4.23 -20.94
N MET A 225 -15.76 -4.93 -19.83
CA MET A 225 -14.52 -4.79 -19.09
C MET A 225 -13.43 -5.38 -19.98
N GLU A 226 -12.71 -4.52 -20.69
CA GLU A 226 -11.59 -4.94 -21.51
C GLU A 226 -10.38 -5.16 -20.60
N SER A 227 -9.64 -6.25 -20.84
CA SER A 227 -8.40 -6.56 -20.12
C SER A 227 -7.39 -5.40 -20.13
N GLY A 228 -7.47 -4.53 -21.15
CA GLY A 228 -6.69 -3.29 -21.24
C GLY A 228 -6.89 -2.32 -20.08
N GLN A 229 -8.04 -2.32 -19.38
CA GLN A 229 -8.28 -1.42 -18.24
C GLN A 229 -7.42 -1.76 -17.02
N PHE A 230 -7.06 -3.04 -16.83
CA PHE A 230 -6.13 -3.43 -15.76
C PHE A 230 -4.70 -2.95 -16.08
N ILE A 231 -4.28 -3.09 -17.33
CA ILE A 231 -2.96 -2.68 -17.80
C ILE A 231 -2.83 -1.16 -17.78
N GLY A 232 -3.77 -0.49 -18.44
CA GLY A 232 -3.81 0.95 -18.62
C GLY A 232 -2.64 1.48 -19.44
N ASP A 233 -2.42 2.78 -19.32
CA ASP A 233 -1.39 3.56 -20.00
C ASP A 233 -0.66 4.46 -19.00
N SER A 234 0.66 4.56 -19.13
CA SER A 234 1.51 5.34 -18.24
C SER A 234 1.33 6.86 -18.41
N ALA A 235 1.17 7.33 -19.65
CA ALA A 235 0.98 8.75 -19.93
C ALA A 235 -0.39 9.25 -19.43
N ASP A 236 -1.42 8.44 -19.64
CA ASP A 236 -2.78 8.73 -19.16
C ASP A 236 -3.00 8.34 -17.69
N ARG A 237 -1.99 7.72 -17.05
CA ARG A 237 -1.99 7.26 -15.66
C ARG A 237 -3.17 6.33 -15.32
N THR A 238 -3.47 5.40 -16.21
CA THR A 238 -4.55 4.43 -16.01
C THR A 238 -4.02 3.04 -15.65
N GLY A 239 -4.88 2.20 -15.05
CA GLY A 239 -4.51 0.83 -14.69
C GLY A 239 -3.28 0.75 -13.77
N PHE A 240 -2.53 -0.35 -13.85
CA PHE A 240 -1.23 -0.42 -13.17
C PHE A 240 -0.14 0.38 -13.89
N GLY A 241 -0.33 0.79 -15.15
CA GLY A 241 0.59 1.68 -15.85
C GLY A 241 0.78 3.03 -15.14
N GLY A 242 -0.27 3.56 -14.51
CA GLY A 242 -0.18 4.78 -13.69
C GLY A 242 0.70 4.66 -12.43
N LEU A 243 1.10 3.45 -12.03
CA LEU A 243 1.98 3.22 -10.87
C LEU A 243 3.45 3.55 -11.16
N GLU A 244 3.82 3.80 -12.41
CA GLU A 244 5.17 4.24 -12.78
C GLU A 244 5.55 5.59 -12.14
N ALA A 245 4.57 6.41 -11.77
CA ALA A 245 4.80 7.70 -11.14
C ALA A 245 5.15 7.62 -9.64
N PHE A 246 5.21 6.41 -9.06
CA PHE A 246 5.38 6.18 -7.62
C PHE A 246 6.52 5.18 -7.38
N ASP A 247 7.67 5.70 -6.98
CA ASP A 247 8.92 4.93 -6.80
C ASP A 247 8.92 4.08 -5.52
N GLU A 248 8.12 4.44 -4.51
CA GLU A 248 8.12 3.74 -3.22
C GLU A 248 7.46 2.36 -3.25
N ILE A 249 6.74 2.02 -4.34
CA ILE A 249 6.02 0.76 -4.49
C ILE A 249 7.01 -0.38 -4.70
N ASN A 250 6.87 -1.45 -3.92
CA ASN A 250 7.76 -2.63 -3.99
C ASN A 250 7.01 -3.95 -4.28
N MET A 251 5.67 -3.94 -4.23
CA MET A 251 4.82 -5.10 -4.53
C MET A 251 3.63 -4.65 -5.36
N VAL A 252 3.25 -5.40 -6.39
CA VAL A 252 2.05 -5.11 -7.19
C VAL A 252 1.20 -6.37 -7.34
N ALA A 253 -0.10 -6.25 -7.09
CA ALA A 253 -1.07 -7.33 -7.20
C ALA A 253 -2.37 -6.86 -7.88
N VAL A 254 -2.99 -7.74 -8.66
CA VAL A 254 -4.24 -7.47 -9.40
C VAL A 254 -5.29 -8.52 -9.03
N PRO A 255 -5.82 -8.51 -7.79
CA PRO A 255 -6.67 -9.59 -7.29
C PRO A 255 -7.98 -9.74 -8.08
N ASP A 256 -8.54 -8.63 -8.58
CA ASP A 256 -9.81 -8.66 -9.33
C ASP A 256 -9.68 -9.04 -10.79
N LEU A 257 -8.46 -9.30 -11.28
CA LEU A 257 -8.30 -10.03 -12.53
C LEU A 257 -9.03 -11.38 -12.47
N MET A 258 -8.98 -12.04 -11.31
CA MET A 258 -9.66 -13.31 -11.11
C MET A 258 -11.17 -13.14 -10.92
N ALA A 259 -11.62 -12.01 -10.33
CA ALA A 259 -13.03 -11.67 -10.26
C ALA A 259 -13.62 -11.47 -11.66
N ALA A 260 -12.94 -10.69 -12.51
CA ALA A 260 -13.34 -10.46 -13.89
C ALA A 260 -13.42 -11.77 -14.69
N TYR A 261 -12.46 -12.68 -14.48
CA TYR A 261 -12.49 -14.02 -15.08
C TYR A 261 -13.68 -14.86 -14.60
N GLN A 262 -13.94 -14.91 -13.29
CA GLN A 262 -15.08 -15.65 -12.73
C GLN A 262 -16.44 -15.12 -13.18
N GLN A 263 -16.53 -13.83 -13.48
CA GLN A 263 -17.72 -13.19 -14.01
C GLN A 263 -17.88 -13.38 -15.54
N GLY A 264 -16.91 -14.00 -16.21
CA GLY A 264 -16.91 -14.20 -17.67
C GLY A 264 -16.68 -12.90 -18.45
N LEU A 265 -16.16 -11.85 -17.81
CA LEU A 265 -15.83 -10.59 -18.47
C LEU A 265 -14.54 -10.69 -19.30
N ILE A 266 -13.63 -11.55 -18.86
CA ILE A 266 -12.40 -11.87 -19.57
C ILE A 266 -12.18 -13.38 -19.62
N ASP A 267 -11.48 -13.85 -20.65
CA ASP A 267 -11.06 -15.24 -20.78
C ASP A 267 -9.65 -15.50 -20.21
N LEU A 268 -9.20 -16.77 -20.30
CA LEU A 268 -7.87 -17.16 -19.81
C LEU A 268 -6.71 -16.55 -20.62
N GLU A 269 -6.90 -16.23 -21.89
CA GLU A 269 -5.88 -15.60 -22.73
C GLU A 269 -5.68 -14.15 -22.29
N GLN A 270 -6.78 -13.46 -22.01
CA GLN A 270 -6.78 -12.11 -21.44
C GLN A 270 -6.21 -12.07 -20.02
N VAL A 271 -6.54 -13.05 -19.16
CA VAL A 271 -5.89 -13.20 -17.84
C VAL A 271 -4.37 -13.31 -18.00
N LYS A 272 -3.92 -14.16 -18.93
CA LYS A 272 -2.50 -14.32 -19.23
C LYS A 272 -1.88 -12.99 -19.70
N ALA A 273 -2.55 -12.26 -20.58
CA ALA A 273 -2.06 -10.99 -21.12
C ALA A 273 -1.88 -9.93 -20.02
N VAL A 274 -2.84 -9.79 -19.10
CA VAL A 274 -2.73 -8.85 -17.97
C VAL A 274 -1.59 -9.26 -17.03
N GLN A 275 -1.45 -10.55 -16.72
CA GLN A 275 -0.35 -11.03 -15.89
C GLN A 275 1.02 -10.80 -16.55
N LEU A 276 1.14 -10.98 -17.87
CA LEU A 276 2.35 -10.64 -18.62
C LEU A 276 2.64 -9.13 -18.58
N GLY A 277 1.63 -8.29 -18.75
CA GLY A 277 1.78 -6.84 -18.63
C GLY A 277 2.26 -6.43 -17.23
N LEU A 278 1.73 -7.05 -16.17
CA LEU A 278 2.14 -6.81 -14.80
C LEU A 278 3.61 -7.22 -14.55
N ILE A 279 4.02 -8.38 -15.09
CA ILE A 279 5.41 -8.83 -15.05
C ILE A 279 6.31 -7.83 -15.76
N ALA A 280 5.93 -7.42 -16.99
CA ALA A 280 6.70 -6.47 -17.79
C ALA A 280 6.84 -5.11 -17.10
N HIS A 281 5.78 -4.62 -16.45
CA HIS A 281 5.85 -3.41 -15.62
C HIS A 281 6.87 -3.56 -14.49
N CYS A 282 6.85 -4.67 -13.75
CA CYS A 282 7.81 -4.90 -12.66
C CYS A 282 9.26 -5.07 -13.17
N GLU A 283 9.43 -5.67 -14.36
CA GLU A 283 10.73 -5.78 -15.03
C GLU A 283 11.29 -4.44 -15.48
N LEU A 284 10.42 -3.57 -16.01
CA LEU A 284 10.78 -2.22 -16.46
C LEU A 284 11.21 -1.34 -15.29
N MET A 285 10.45 -1.35 -14.19
CA MET A 285 10.76 -0.52 -13.02
C MET A 285 11.95 -1.05 -12.22
N GLY A 286 12.13 -2.38 -12.13
CA GLY A 286 13.30 -3.00 -11.50
C GLY A 286 13.35 -2.97 -9.97
N ASP A 287 12.49 -2.19 -9.33
CA ASP A 287 12.37 -1.96 -7.88
C ASP A 287 11.25 -2.79 -7.21
N ARG A 288 10.25 -3.22 -7.99
CA ARG A 288 9.02 -3.88 -7.51
C ARG A 288 8.81 -5.28 -8.05
N MET A 289 7.92 -6.03 -7.40
CA MET A 289 7.65 -7.43 -7.70
C MET A 289 6.16 -7.69 -7.92
N ALA A 290 5.83 -8.49 -8.94
CA ALA A 290 4.48 -8.96 -9.21
C ALA A 290 4.12 -10.15 -8.30
N ILE A 291 2.98 -10.06 -7.62
CA ILE A 291 2.40 -11.17 -6.87
C ILE A 291 1.19 -11.68 -7.66
N LEU A 292 1.34 -12.87 -8.24
CA LEU A 292 0.37 -13.46 -9.14
C LEU A 292 -0.53 -14.47 -8.42
N ASP A 293 -1.78 -14.51 -8.85
CA ASP A 293 -2.78 -15.50 -8.47
C ASP A 293 -3.09 -16.39 -9.68
N PRO A 294 -3.15 -17.73 -9.52
CA PRO A 294 -3.61 -18.60 -10.60
C PRO A 294 -5.13 -18.50 -10.75
N PRO A 295 -5.68 -18.88 -11.92
CA PRO A 295 -7.12 -19.02 -12.07
C PRO A 295 -7.72 -19.96 -11.00
N PRO A 296 -8.94 -19.65 -10.50
CA PRO A 296 -9.57 -20.40 -9.41
C PRO A 296 -9.98 -21.81 -9.84
N GLY A 297 -10.14 -22.72 -8.88
CA GLY A 297 -10.67 -24.08 -9.10
C GLY A 297 -9.71 -25.06 -9.77
N MET A 298 -8.47 -24.65 -10.07
CA MET A 298 -7.46 -25.52 -10.68
C MET A 298 -6.81 -26.44 -9.63
N ASN A 299 -6.67 -27.73 -9.94
CA ASN A 299 -5.89 -28.65 -9.11
C ASN A 299 -4.38 -28.56 -9.41
N ALA A 300 -3.54 -29.28 -8.68
CA ALA A 300 -2.09 -29.22 -8.84
C ALA A 300 -1.58 -29.57 -10.25
N ARG A 301 -2.25 -30.47 -10.98
CA ARG A 301 -1.88 -30.82 -12.37
C ARG A 301 -2.24 -29.68 -13.32
N ASP A 302 -3.41 -29.09 -13.13
CA ASP A 302 -3.87 -27.96 -13.94
C ASP A 302 -3.01 -26.72 -13.72
N ILE A 303 -2.60 -26.45 -12.47
CA ILE A 303 -1.65 -25.37 -12.15
C ILE A 303 -0.29 -25.61 -12.81
N ARG A 304 0.20 -26.86 -12.79
CA ARG A 304 1.43 -27.20 -13.50
C ARG A 304 1.29 -26.93 -15.00
N LYS A 305 0.18 -27.32 -15.61
CA LYS A 305 -0.11 -27.06 -17.03
C LYS A 305 -0.22 -25.56 -17.30
N TRP A 306 -0.97 -24.82 -16.48
CA TRP A 306 -1.07 -23.37 -16.57
C TRP A 306 0.31 -22.74 -16.55
N ARG A 307 1.11 -23.05 -15.52
CA ARG A 307 2.45 -22.48 -15.32
C ARG A 307 3.43 -22.80 -16.46
N GLN A 308 3.47 -24.05 -16.94
CA GLN A 308 4.48 -24.49 -17.92
C GLN A 308 4.04 -24.35 -19.39
N GLU A 309 2.78 -24.63 -19.70
CA GLU A 309 2.29 -24.75 -21.09
C GLU A 309 1.46 -23.54 -21.51
N THR A 310 0.57 -23.04 -20.63
CA THR A 310 -0.39 -21.99 -21.01
C THR A 310 0.20 -20.60 -20.81
N ALA A 311 0.59 -20.26 -19.58
CA ALA A 311 1.17 -18.98 -19.22
C ALA A 311 2.62 -18.85 -19.68
N GLY A 312 3.47 -19.86 -19.38
CA GLY A 312 4.85 -19.89 -19.83
C GLY A 312 5.73 -18.75 -19.28
N TYR A 313 5.39 -18.21 -18.10
CA TYR A 313 6.11 -17.08 -17.50
C TYR A 313 7.59 -17.41 -17.24
N ASP A 314 8.50 -16.48 -17.46
CA ASP A 314 9.88 -16.59 -17.02
C ASP A 314 10.34 -15.22 -16.59
N SER A 315 10.32 -14.97 -15.28
CA SER A 315 10.70 -13.68 -14.73
C SER A 315 11.20 -13.81 -13.30
N ARG A 316 12.28 -13.11 -13.02
CA ARG A 316 12.77 -12.92 -11.65
C ARG A 316 11.91 -11.94 -10.86
N TYR A 317 11.10 -11.12 -11.52
CA TYR A 317 10.27 -10.08 -10.89
C TYR A 317 8.84 -10.53 -10.55
N ALA A 318 8.58 -11.84 -10.54
CA ALA A 318 7.25 -12.38 -10.26
C ALA A 318 7.28 -13.60 -9.34
N ALA A 319 6.22 -13.74 -8.53
CA ALA A 319 5.97 -14.92 -7.70
C ALA A 319 4.49 -15.35 -7.82
N LEU A 320 4.25 -16.64 -8.03
CA LEU A 320 2.90 -17.22 -8.08
C LEU A 320 2.61 -17.97 -6.78
N TYR A 321 1.46 -17.68 -6.15
CA TYR A 321 1.01 -18.35 -4.93
C TYR A 321 -0.22 -19.21 -5.17
N TYR A 322 -0.20 -20.43 -4.66
CA TYR A 322 -1.26 -21.42 -4.84
C TYR A 322 -1.35 -22.30 -3.59
N PRO A 323 -2.52 -22.81 -3.16
CA PRO A 323 -3.86 -22.56 -3.67
C PRO A 323 -4.46 -21.26 -3.14
N TRP A 324 -5.68 -20.95 -3.58
CA TRP A 324 -6.46 -19.88 -2.98
C TRP A 324 -6.75 -20.19 -1.51
N ILE A 325 -6.98 -19.12 -0.75
CA ILE A 325 -7.22 -19.21 0.68
C ILE A 325 -8.70 -18.94 0.97
N LYS A 326 -9.22 -19.57 2.02
CA LYS A 326 -10.56 -19.30 2.53
C LYS A 326 -10.45 -18.37 3.72
N SER A 327 -11.05 -17.19 3.63
CA SER A 327 -11.07 -16.17 4.69
C SER A 327 -12.50 -15.86 5.10
N PHE A 328 -12.71 -15.43 6.34
CA PHE A 328 -14.02 -14.98 6.80
C PHE A 328 -14.36 -13.64 6.14
N ASP A 329 -15.53 -13.56 5.49
CA ASP A 329 -16.09 -12.35 4.89
C ASP A 329 -17.06 -11.71 5.88
N PRO A 330 -16.74 -10.53 6.46
CA PRO A 330 -17.61 -9.84 7.40
C PRO A 330 -18.93 -9.34 6.78
N ALA A 331 -18.98 -9.05 5.49
CA ALA A 331 -20.21 -8.59 4.83
C ALA A 331 -21.20 -9.73 4.61
N GLY A 332 -20.71 -10.90 4.17
CA GLY A 332 -21.53 -12.08 3.95
C GLY A 332 -21.77 -12.93 5.21
N GLY A 333 -20.98 -12.72 6.27
CA GLY A 333 -20.98 -13.57 7.47
C GLY A 333 -20.56 -15.02 7.20
N GLN A 334 -19.91 -15.27 6.06
CA GLN A 334 -19.54 -16.60 5.57
C GLN A 334 -18.07 -16.65 5.18
N THR A 335 -17.53 -17.86 5.09
CA THR A 335 -16.16 -18.04 4.59
C THR A 335 -16.15 -17.96 3.06
N ARG A 336 -15.33 -17.06 2.51
CA ARG A 336 -15.14 -16.86 1.07
C ARG A 336 -13.76 -17.32 0.63
N THR A 337 -13.68 -17.95 -0.54
CA THR A 337 -12.40 -18.24 -1.20
C THR A 337 -11.89 -16.99 -1.90
N VAL A 338 -10.68 -16.55 -1.56
CA VAL A 338 -10.07 -15.29 -2.06
C VAL A 338 -8.67 -15.55 -2.62
N PRO A 339 -8.22 -14.75 -3.60
CA PRO A 339 -6.87 -14.84 -4.12
C PRO A 339 -5.83 -14.58 -3.02
N PRO A 340 -4.70 -15.32 -3.00
CA PRO A 340 -3.70 -15.19 -1.95
C PRO A 340 -2.87 -13.90 -2.02
N SER A 341 -2.76 -13.24 -3.17
CA SER A 341 -1.83 -12.13 -3.41
C SER A 341 -1.83 -11.04 -2.33
N GLY A 342 -3.01 -10.56 -1.90
CA GLY A 342 -3.13 -9.56 -0.83
C GLY A 342 -2.57 -10.03 0.51
N HIS A 343 -2.86 -11.27 0.90
CA HIS A 343 -2.35 -11.84 2.14
C HIS A 343 -0.84 -12.08 2.06
N MET A 344 -0.33 -12.48 0.89
CA MET A 344 1.10 -12.70 0.67
C MET A 344 1.88 -11.39 0.71
N ALA A 345 1.37 -10.30 0.13
CA ALA A 345 1.96 -8.98 0.25
C ALA A 345 2.11 -8.56 1.71
N GLY A 346 1.10 -8.82 2.54
CA GLY A 346 1.17 -8.53 3.97
C GLY A 346 2.17 -9.41 4.72
N VAL A 347 2.27 -10.70 4.36
CA VAL A 347 3.27 -11.61 4.91
C VAL A 347 4.70 -11.17 4.55
N TRP A 348 4.92 -10.67 3.33
CA TRP A 348 6.21 -10.10 2.93
C TRP A 348 6.56 -8.89 3.78
N ALA A 349 5.65 -7.93 3.90
CA ALA A 349 5.84 -6.73 4.72
C ALA A 349 6.19 -7.07 6.18
N ARG A 350 5.47 -8.02 6.79
CA ARG A 350 5.75 -8.46 8.16
C ARG A 350 7.09 -9.17 8.30
N ASN A 351 7.41 -10.10 7.39
CA ASN A 351 8.69 -10.80 7.41
C ASN A 351 9.85 -9.81 7.31
N ASP A 352 9.74 -8.81 6.45
CA ASP A 352 10.77 -7.80 6.26
C ASP A 352 10.94 -6.93 7.51
N ALA A 353 9.85 -6.50 8.12
CA ALA A 353 9.89 -5.70 9.35
C ALA A 353 10.48 -6.49 10.54
N GLU A 354 10.18 -7.78 10.65
CA GLU A 354 10.61 -8.61 11.79
C GLU A 354 12.02 -9.20 11.60
N ARG A 355 12.43 -9.49 10.36
CA ARG A 355 13.61 -10.32 10.05
C ARG A 355 14.51 -9.76 8.96
N GLY A 356 14.11 -8.70 8.28
CA GLY A 356 14.79 -8.14 7.11
C GLY A 356 14.45 -8.86 5.81
N VAL A 357 14.52 -8.13 4.70
CA VAL A 357 14.15 -8.60 3.34
C VAL A 357 14.99 -9.79 2.86
N HIS A 358 16.20 -9.96 3.40
CA HIS A 358 17.09 -11.09 3.10
C HIS A 358 16.54 -12.44 3.59
N LYS A 359 15.61 -12.44 4.55
CA LYS A 359 14.94 -13.66 5.04
C LYS A 359 13.80 -14.04 4.09
N ALA A 360 13.79 -15.28 3.62
CA ALA A 360 12.69 -15.83 2.81
C ALA A 360 11.33 -15.74 3.53
N PRO A 361 10.28 -15.13 2.92
CA PRO A 361 8.93 -15.02 3.49
C PRO A 361 8.15 -16.33 3.33
N ALA A 362 8.76 -17.43 3.77
CA ALA A 362 8.20 -18.77 3.82
C ALA A 362 8.29 -19.32 5.25
N ASN A 363 7.51 -20.36 5.52
CA ASN A 363 7.22 -20.87 6.86
C ASN A 363 6.49 -19.84 7.74
N GLU A 364 5.83 -18.86 7.13
CA GLU A 364 5.06 -17.81 7.80
C GLU A 364 3.58 -18.19 7.92
N ILE A 365 2.94 -17.85 9.04
CA ILE A 365 1.49 -18.06 9.23
C ILE A 365 0.72 -17.03 8.39
N VAL A 366 -0.31 -17.49 7.68
CA VAL A 366 -1.24 -16.62 6.96
C VAL A 366 -2.36 -16.21 7.90
N ARG A 367 -2.30 -14.99 8.45
CA ARG A 367 -3.33 -14.45 9.36
C ARG A 367 -4.62 -14.22 8.60
N GLY A 368 -5.76 -14.57 9.21
CA GLY A 368 -7.09 -14.47 8.60
C GLY A 368 -7.48 -15.66 7.71
N ALA A 369 -6.53 -16.51 7.30
CA ALA A 369 -6.86 -17.72 6.57
C ALA A 369 -7.46 -18.78 7.51
N VAL A 370 -8.68 -19.20 7.22
CA VAL A 370 -9.44 -20.22 7.97
C VAL A 370 -9.17 -21.61 7.40
N ASP A 371 -9.11 -21.73 6.08
CA ASP A 371 -8.87 -22.98 5.36
C ASP A 371 -8.25 -22.67 3.97
N LEU A 372 -7.93 -23.70 3.19
CA LEU A 372 -7.47 -23.58 1.81
C LEU A 372 -8.57 -24.05 0.85
N GLU A 373 -8.54 -23.54 -0.38
CA GLU A 373 -9.39 -24.06 -1.46
C GLU A 373 -9.15 -25.56 -1.67
N LEU A 374 -7.87 -25.95 -1.73
CA LEU A 374 -7.40 -27.31 -1.93
C LEU A 374 -6.28 -27.63 -0.93
N GLN A 375 -6.29 -28.82 -0.36
CA GLN A 375 -5.21 -29.27 0.52
C GLN A 375 -4.10 -29.90 -0.30
N ILE A 376 -2.92 -29.27 -0.31
CA ILE A 376 -1.78 -29.73 -1.12
C ILE A 376 -0.99 -30.81 -0.39
N THR A 377 -0.89 -31.97 -1.02
CA THR A 377 -0.08 -33.09 -0.56
C THR A 377 1.41 -32.85 -0.84
N ARG A 378 2.28 -33.66 -0.22
CA ARG A 378 3.72 -33.59 -0.49
C ARG A 378 4.04 -33.89 -1.96
N GLY A 379 3.45 -34.95 -2.53
CA GLY A 379 3.71 -35.34 -3.92
C GLY A 379 3.27 -34.29 -4.93
N GLU A 380 2.15 -33.61 -4.69
CA GLU A 380 1.74 -32.47 -5.53
C GLU A 380 2.69 -31.30 -5.42
N GLN A 381 3.16 -30.99 -4.20
CA GLN A 381 4.16 -29.95 -4.01
C GLN A 381 5.49 -30.29 -4.71
N ASP A 382 5.91 -31.56 -4.70
CA ASP A 382 7.11 -32.02 -5.39
C ASP A 382 7.04 -31.77 -6.92
N LEU A 383 5.83 -31.71 -7.50
CA LEU A 383 5.60 -31.35 -8.90
C LEU A 383 5.60 -29.84 -9.15
N LEU A 384 5.11 -29.05 -8.18
CA LEU A 384 4.87 -27.61 -8.30
C LEU A 384 6.09 -26.76 -7.92
N ASN A 385 6.85 -27.20 -6.93
CA ASN A 385 7.98 -26.43 -6.42
C ASN A 385 9.12 -26.24 -7.46
N PRO A 386 9.52 -27.25 -8.26
CA PRO A 386 10.54 -27.08 -9.30
C PRO A 386 10.23 -25.99 -10.33
N ILE A 387 8.95 -25.69 -10.55
CA ILE A 387 8.47 -24.73 -11.55
C ILE A 387 8.10 -23.35 -10.95
N GLY A 388 8.53 -23.10 -9.71
CA GLY A 388 8.40 -21.79 -9.05
C GLY A 388 7.00 -21.49 -8.49
N VAL A 389 6.15 -22.50 -8.30
CA VAL A 389 4.83 -22.31 -7.67
C VAL A 389 4.97 -22.40 -6.15
N ASN A 390 4.67 -21.29 -5.47
CA ASN A 390 4.78 -21.20 -4.01
C ASN A 390 3.51 -21.76 -3.35
N CYS A 391 3.64 -22.96 -2.78
CA CYS A 391 2.51 -23.65 -2.16
C CYS A 391 2.16 -23.05 -0.79
N ILE A 392 0.88 -22.79 -0.52
CA ILE A 392 0.33 -22.51 0.81
C ILE A 392 -0.25 -23.82 1.35
N ARG A 393 0.07 -24.19 2.60
CA ARG A 393 -0.28 -25.50 3.16
C ARG A 393 -0.80 -25.39 4.58
N ALA A 394 -1.79 -26.22 4.91
CA ALA A 394 -2.23 -26.41 6.28
C ALA A 394 -1.38 -27.49 6.96
N PHE A 395 -0.86 -27.18 8.14
CA PHE A 395 -0.11 -28.12 8.96
C PHE A 395 -0.83 -28.31 10.30
N PRO A 396 -1.15 -29.56 10.69
CA PRO A 396 -1.74 -29.84 12.01
C PRO A 396 -0.91 -29.23 13.13
N GLY A 397 -1.56 -28.44 14.01
CA GLY A 397 -0.92 -27.76 15.14
C GLY A 397 -0.01 -26.58 14.79
N ARG A 398 0.22 -26.28 13.50
CA ARG A 398 1.09 -25.16 13.06
C ARG A 398 0.36 -24.10 12.22
N GLY A 399 -0.91 -24.35 11.89
CA GLY A 399 -1.78 -23.46 11.11
C GLY A 399 -1.52 -23.52 9.60
N ILE A 400 -2.13 -22.59 8.88
CA ILE A 400 -1.91 -22.39 7.44
C ILE A 400 -0.65 -21.56 7.25
N ARG A 401 0.28 -22.08 6.45
CA ARG A 401 1.58 -21.46 6.23
C ARG A 401 1.93 -21.34 4.76
N VAL A 402 2.64 -20.27 4.43
CA VAL A 402 3.36 -20.15 3.16
C VAL A 402 4.51 -21.15 3.17
N TRP A 403 4.60 -22.00 2.15
CA TRP A 403 5.56 -23.11 2.09
C TRP A 403 6.36 -23.11 0.77
N GLY A 404 6.70 -21.90 0.29
CA GLY A 404 7.57 -21.65 -0.87
C GLY A 404 8.00 -20.18 -0.91
N ALA A 405 9.20 -19.92 -1.44
CA ALA A 405 9.75 -18.57 -1.63
C ALA A 405 10.59 -18.49 -2.92
N ARG A 406 10.06 -19.03 -4.02
CA ARG A 406 10.67 -19.01 -5.34
C ARG A 406 10.07 -17.91 -6.21
N THR A 407 10.88 -17.37 -7.11
CA THR A 407 10.41 -16.54 -8.23
C THR A 407 9.95 -17.45 -9.37
N LEU A 408 9.51 -16.84 -10.48
CA LEU A 408 9.20 -17.54 -11.72
C LEU A 408 10.41 -17.72 -12.64
N ALA A 409 11.62 -17.34 -12.20
CA ALA A 409 12.83 -17.38 -13.02
C ALA A 409 13.31 -18.81 -13.31
N SER A 410 13.75 -19.04 -14.55
CA SER A 410 14.48 -20.23 -14.96
C SER A 410 15.96 -20.19 -14.51
N ASP A 411 16.54 -18.99 -14.41
CA ASP A 411 17.91 -18.78 -13.94
C ASP A 411 18.06 -19.15 -12.44
N PRO A 412 18.93 -20.14 -12.10
CA PRO A 412 19.19 -20.51 -10.72
C PRO A 412 19.71 -19.37 -9.83
N ALA A 413 20.35 -18.34 -10.39
CA ALA A 413 20.81 -17.17 -9.64
C ALA A 413 19.64 -16.39 -9.02
N TRP A 414 18.51 -16.33 -9.73
CA TRP A 414 17.32 -15.57 -9.35
C TRP A 414 16.17 -16.43 -8.85
N ARG A 415 16.43 -17.71 -8.58
CA ARG A 415 15.43 -18.69 -8.11
C ARG A 415 14.66 -18.23 -6.88
N TYR A 416 15.34 -17.57 -5.93
CA TYR A 416 14.78 -17.27 -4.62
C TYR A 416 14.25 -15.84 -4.52
N LEU A 417 13.04 -15.72 -3.99
CA LEU A 417 12.31 -14.48 -3.85
C LEU A 417 13.05 -13.46 -2.97
N ASN A 418 13.53 -13.88 -1.80
CA ASN A 418 14.28 -13.01 -0.90
C ASN A 418 15.57 -12.49 -1.52
N VAL A 419 16.21 -13.27 -2.41
CA VAL A 419 17.42 -12.81 -3.11
C VAL A 419 17.07 -11.68 -4.06
N ARG A 420 16.05 -11.84 -4.93
CA ARG A 420 15.65 -10.75 -5.84
C ARG A 420 15.16 -9.52 -5.09
N ARG A 421 14.31 -9.69 -4.06
CA ARG A 421 13.82 -8.58 -3.24
C ARG A 421 14.93 -7.85 -2.49
N TYR A 422 15.94 -8.57 -2.01
CA TYR A 422 17.10 -7.96 -1.37
C TYR A 422 17.96 -7.17 -2.35
N PHE A 423 18.12 -7.64 -3.60
CA PHE A 423 18.76 -6.84 -4.64
C PHE A 423 17.98 -5.55 -4.95
N ASN A 424 16.65 -5.61 -5.09
CA ASN A 424 15.84 -4.40 -5.27
C ASN A 424 16.04 -3.41 -4.12
N TYR A 425 16.02 -3.89 -2.87
CA TYR A 425 16.28 -3.06 -1.68
C TYR A 425 17.68 -2.41 -1.71
N LEU A 426 18.72 -3.15 -2.08
CA LEU A 426 20.08 -2.61 -2.13
C LEU A 426 20.25 -1.60 -3.28
N GLU A 427 19.75 -1.93 -4.47
CA GLU A 427 19.79 -1.08 -5.65
C GLU A 427 19.14 0.28 -5.36
N GLU A 428 17.94 0.25 -4.76
CA GLU A 428 17.19 1.46 -4.43
C GLU A 428 17.81 2.26 -3.27
N SER A 429 18.27 1.57 -2.21
CA SER A 429 18.97 2.24 -1.10
C SER A 429 20.24 2.94 -1.56
N ILE A 430 21.01 2.30 -2.44
CA ILE A 430 22.22 2.90 -3.02
C ILE A 430 21.85 4.06 -3.93
N LEU A 431 20.84 3.91 -4.80
CA LEU A 431 20.36 4.98 -5.68
C LEU A 431 19.98 6.24 -4.91
N VAL A 432 19.12 6.12 -3.89
CA VAL A 432 18.69 7.24 -3.03
C VAL A 432 19.87 7.80 -2.21
N GLY A 433 20.66 6.92 -1.61
CA GLY A 433 21.78 7.31 -0.75
C GLY A 433 22.98 7.94 -1.48
N THR A 434 23.04 7.81 -2.80
CA THR A 434 24.13 8.33 -3.64
C THR A 434 23.73 9.46 -4.57
N GLN A 435 22.50 10.00 -4.47
CA GLN A 435 22.05 11.15 -5.28
C GLN A 435 22.98 12.36 -5.21
N TRP A 436 23.67 12.57 -4.08
CA TRP A 436 24.63 13.66 -3.90
C TRP A 436 25.86 13.58 -4.84
N VAL A 437 26.11 12.43 -5.48
CA VAL A 437 27.24 12.24 -6.42
C VAL A 437 27.01 13.01 -7.73
N VAL A 438 25.76 13.28 -8.08
CA VAL A 438 25.40 13.96 -9.34
C VAL A 438 25.95 15.38 -9.33
N PHE A 439 26.62 15.78 -10.41
CA PHE A 439 27.32 17.07 -10.58
C PHE A 439 28.53 17.33 -9.67
N GLU A 440 29.01 16.35 -8.92
CA GLU A 440 30.29 16.47 -8.22
C GLU A 440 31.48 16.35 -9.21
N PRO A 441 32.63 16.97 -8.90
CA PRO A 441 33.85 16.79 -9.70
C PRO A 441 34.24 15.31 -9.82
N ASN A 442 34.35 14.79 -11.06
CA ASN A 442 34.73 13.41 -11.33
C ASN A 442 36.24 13.21 -11.12
N ASP A 443 36.65 13.06 -9.86
CA ASP A 443 38.03 12.86 -9.44
C ASP A 443 38.22 11.68 -8.47
N GLN A 444 39.47 11.39 -8.12
CA GLN A 444 39.82 10.31 -7.20
C GLN A 444 39.20 10.48 -5.79
N SER A 445 38.93 11.72 -5.39
CA SER A 445 38.31 12.02 -4.09
C SER A 445 36.84 11.62 -4.10
N LEU A 446 36.12 11.89 -5.19
CA LEU A 446 34.75 11.43 -5.39
C LEU A 446 34.67 9.89 -5.37
N TRP A 447 35.53 9.21 -6.11
CA TRP A 447 35.56 7.75 -6.18
C TRP A 447 35.80 7.13 -4.79
N ALA A 448 36.73 7.70 -4.01
CA ALA A 448 36.98 7.27 -2.64
C ALA A 448 35.78 7.50 -1.70
N ARG A 449 35.03 8.60 -1.88
CA ARG A 449 33.79 8.87 -1.12
C ARG A 449 32.70 7.86 -1.45
N ILE A 450 32.46 7.58 -2.74
CA ILE A 450 31.49 6.59 -3.22
C ILE A 450 31.80 5.22 -2.60
N ARG A 451 33.04 4.75 -2.79
CA ARG A 451 33.49 3.45 -2.25
C ARG A 451 33.29 3.38 -0.74
N ARG A 452 33.70 4.40 0.01
CA ARG A 452 33.58 4.42 1.47
C ARG A 452 32.12 4.34 1.94
N ASN A 453 31.20 5.08 1.33
CA ASN A 453 29.79 5.07 1.76
C ASN A 453 29.11 3.75 1.46
N ILE A 454 29.27 3.24 0.23
CA ILE A 454 28.66 1.98 -0.18
C ILE A 454 29.25 0.82 0.64
N SER A 455 30.57 0.79 0.84
CA SER A 455 31.19 -0.21 1.71
C SER A 455 30.68 -0.11 3.16
N ALA A 456 30.53 1.08 3.72
CA ALA A 456 29.99 1.24 5.07
C ALA A 456 28.56 0.68 5.20
N PHE A 457 27.71 0.91 4.19
CA PHE A 457 26.37 0.34 4.12
C PHE A 457 26.39 -1.18 4.04
N LEU A 458 27.17 -1.76 3.12
CA LEU A 458 27.27 -3.21 2.95
C LEU A 458 27.89 -3.93 4.16
N VAL A 459 28.79 -3.27 4.90
CA VAL A 459 29.27 -3.79 6.20
C VAL A 459 28.12 -3.91 7.20
N ASN A 460 27.21 -2.95 7.25
CA ASN A 460 26.05 -3.02 8.14
C ASN A 460 25.13 -4.18 7.75
N GLU A 461 24.85 -4.34 6.45
CA GLU A 461 24.04 -5.46 5.94
C GLU A 461 24.70 -6.82 6.23
N TRP A 462 26.01 -6.94 6.06
CA TRP A 462 26.76 -8.15 6.43
C TRP A 462 26.68 -8.44 7.94
N ARG A 463 26.83 -7.42 8.80
CA ARG A 463 26.70 -7.57 10.26
C ARG A 463 25.29 -7.99 10.70
N GLN A 464 24.27 -7.64 9.93
CA GLN A 464 22.90 -8.08 10.15
C GLN A 464 22.63 -9.51 9.64
N GLY A 465 23.61 -10.15 9.01
CA GLY A 465 23.50 -11.52 8.49
C GLY A 465 22.82 -11.61 7.12
N ALA A 466 22.67 -10.48 6.41
CA ALA A 466 22.06 -10.48 5.07
C ALA A 466 23.02 -11.01 3.99
N LEU A 467 24.33 -10.87 4.21
CA LEU A 467 25.39 -11.32 3.31
C LEU A 467 26.16 -12.51 3.89
N PHE A 468 26.53 -13.46 3.04
CA PHE A 468 27.28 -14.67 3.37
C PHE A 468 28.79 -14.41 3.29
N GLY A 469 29.54 -14.83 4.31
CA GLY A 469 30.99 -14.70 4.36
C GLY A 469 31.48 -14.56 5.79
N GLN A 470 32.65 -15.13 6.12
CA GLN A 470 33.24 -14.99 7.45
C GLN A 470 33.87 -13.61 7.63
N ARG A 471 34.32 -12.99 6.54
CA ARG A 471 34.86 -11.64 6.49
C ARG A 471 34.05 -10.81 5.49
N ALA A 472 34.02 -9.49 5.69
CA ALA A 472 33.33 -8.57 4.77
C ALA A 472 33.81 -8.70 3.31
N GLU A 473 35.10 -9.01 3.11
CA GLU A 473 35.75 -9.20 1.81
C GLU A 473 35.23 -10.44 1.05
N ASP A 474 34.80 -11.48 1.79
CA ASP A 474 34.18 -12.67 1.20
C ASP A 474 32.73 -12.39 0.80
N ALA A 475 32.11 -11.40 1.46
CA ALA A 475 30.69 -11.11 1.38
C ALA A 475 30.35 -10.07 0.29
N PHE A 476 31.21 -9.10 0.06
CA PHE A 476 31.01 -8.10 -0.99
C PHE A 476 32.31 -7.42 -1.43
N TYR A 477 32.28 -6.78 -2.60
CA TYR A 477 33.29 -5.83 -3.05
C TYR A 477 32.65 -4.55 -3.61
N VAL A 478 33.38 -3.44 -3.52
CA VAL A 478 33.01 -2.15 -4.12
C VAL A 478 34.23 -1.59 -4.83
N LYS A 479 34.15 -1.48 -6.16
CA LYS A 479 35.24 -1.00 -7.02
C LYS A 479 34.82 0.28 -7.72
N CYS A 480 35.49 1.38 -7.38
CA CYS A 480 35.36 2.68 -8.01
C CYS A 480 36.75 3.32 -7.99
N ASP A 481 37.48 3.15 -9.08
CA ASP A 481 38.87 3.52 -9.26
C ASP A 481 39.18 3.82 -10.74
N ALA A 482 40.44 4.09 -11.05
CA ALA A 482 40.90 4.41 -12.40
C ALA A 482 40.74 3.26 -13.42
N GLU A 483 40.60 2.00 -12.97
CA GLU A 483 40.33 0.88 -13.88
C GLU A 483 38.87 0.90 -14.33
N THR A 484 37.95 1.17 -13.40
CA THR A 484 36.52 1.36 -13.70
C THR A 484 36.20 2.72 -14.35
N ASN A 485 37.06 3.72 -14.15
CA ASN A 485 36.88 5.10 -14.61
C ASN A 485 38.12 5.58 -15.38
N PRO A 486 38.40 5.02 -16.56
CA PRO A 486 39.50 5.49 -17.41
C PRO A 486 39.21 6.90 -17.96
N PRO A 487 40.22 7.64 -18.46
CA PRO A 487 40.05 9.01 -18.95
C PRO A 487 38.90 9.18 -19.93
N GLU A 488 38.65 8.20 -20.81
CA GLU A 488 37.56 8.24 -21.77
C GLU A 488 36.17 8.23 -21.11
N SER A 489 36.00 7.52 -19.98
CA SER A 489 34.76 7.55 -19.21
C SER A 489 34.58 8.88 -18.48
N VAL A 490 35.68 9.42 -17.96
CA VAL A 490 35.69 10.71 -17.25
C VAL A 490 35.35 11.85 -18.21
N ASP A 491 35.91 11.83 -19.42
CA ASP A 491 35.63 12.81 -20.48
C ASP A 491 34.17 12.76 -20.95
N LEU A 492 33.52 11.59 -20.86
CA LEU A 492 32.09 11.41 -21.09
C LEU A 492 31.21 11.84 -19.90
N GLY A 493 31.81 12.30 -18.80
CA GLY A 493 31.10 12.67 -17.58
C GLY A 493 30.49 11.49 -16.82
N ARG A 494 31.01 10.27 -17.01
CA ARG A 494 30.48 9.04 -16.41
C ARG A 494 31.38 8.55 -15.27
N VAL A 495 30.75 8.26 -14.12
CA VAL A 495 31.36 7.51 -13.02
C VAL A 495 30.76 6.11 -12.97
N VAL A 496 31.62 5.08 -12.99
CA VAL A 496 31.25 3.67 -12.88
C VAL A 496 31.75 3.14 -11.54
N CYS A 497 30.84 2.52 -10.79
CA CYS A 497 31.14 1.79 -9.57
C CYS A 497 30.61 0.37 -9.70
N GLU A 498 31.48 -0.62 -9.64
CA GLU A 498 31.11 -2.03 -9.66
C GLU A 498 30.90 -2.53 -8.23
N ILE A 499 29.79 -3.22 -7.99
CA ILE A 499 29.41 -3.74 -6.68
C ILE A 499 29.06 -5.21 -6.85
N GLY A 500 29.75 -6.08 -6.12
CA GLY A 500 29.40 -7.49 -6.03
C GLY A 500 29.02 -7.86 -4.61
N ILE A 501 27.99 -8.70 -4.45
CA ILE A 501 27.50 -9.17 -3.16
C ILE A 501 27.25 -10.68 -3.17
N ALA A 502 27.40 -11.32 -2.02
CA ALA A 502 27.05 -12.71 -1.77
C ALA A 502 25.83 -12.79 -0.83
N PRO A 503 24.59 -12.82 -1.35
CA PRO A 503 23.39 -12.87 -0.50
C PRO A 503 23.21 -14.24 0.16
N VAL A 504 22.62 -14.26 1.36
CA VAL A 504 22.25 -15.52 2.01
C VAL A 504 21.10 -16.20 1.26
N LYS A 505 21.26 -17.49 0.96
CA LYS A 505 20.24 -18.34 0.31
C LYS A 505 19.50 -19.18 1.35
N PRO A 506 18.18 -19.41 1.20
CA PRO A 506 17.42 -20.18 2.16
C PRO A 506 17.76 -21.68 2.12
N ALA A 507 17.78 -22.33 3.28
CA ALA A 507 17.89 -23.78 3.40
C ALA A 507 16.52 -24.44 3.13
N GLU A 508 16.18 -24.66 1.86
CA GLU A 508 14.91 -25.26 1.44
C GLU A 508 14.82 -26.76 1.73
N PHE A 509 15.95 -27.47 1.70
CA PHE A 509 16.04 -28.90 1.96
C PHE A 509 17.01 -29.17 3.11
N VAL A 510 16.51 -29.80 4.18
CA VAL A 510 17.33 -30.27 5.31
C VAL A 510 17.32 -31.79 5.30
N VAL A 511 18.49 -32.40 5.06
CA VAL A 511 18.64 -33.85 4.92
C VAL A 511 19.42 -34.40 6.12
N PHE A 512 18.73 -35.07 7.03
CA PHE A 512 19.36 -35.85 8.10
C PHE A 512 19.68 -37.25 7.58
N ARG A 513 20.98 -37.61 7.55
CA ARG A 513 21.43 -38.95 7.17
C ARG A 513 21.69 -39.73 8.45
N LEU A 514 20.88 -40.76 8.71
CA LEU A 514 21.07 -41.66 9.84
C LEU A 514 21.83 -42.90 9.37
N SER A 515 22.97 -43.18 10.01
CA SER A 515 23.68 -44.45 9.86
C SER A 515 23.65 -45.21 11.18
N GLN A 516 23.56 -46.53 11.09
CA GLN A 516 23.84 -47.39 12.23
C GLN A 516 25.36 -47.56 12.32
N PHE A 517 25.95 -47.14 13.43
CA PHE A 517 27.37 -47.37 13.72
C PHE A 517 27.49 -48.48 14.77
N GLN A 518 28.38 -49.46 14.57
CA GLN A 518 28.77 -50.38 15.63
C GLN A 518 29.65 -49.61 16.61
N GLY A 519 29.15 -49.30 17.80
CA GLY A 519 29.91 -48.58 18.81
C GLY A 519 31.19 -49.33 19.19
N GLY A 520 32.34 -48.77 18.83
CA GLY A 520 33.67 -49.24 19.24
C GLY A 520 34.76 -48.84 18.26
N GLY A 521 35.51 -47.77 18.60
CA GLY A 521 36.65 -47.28 17.81
C GLY A 521 36.40 -45.90 17.21
N GLY A 522 36.21 -44.90 18.07
CA GLY A 522 36.23 -43.50 17.65
C GLY A 522 37.66 -43.08 17.33
N GLU A 523 38.05 -43.17 16.07
CA GLU A 523 38.96 -42.20 15.47
C GLU A 523 38.10 -41.30 14.59
N LEU A 524 37.82 -40.11 15.12
CA LEU A 524 37.40 -38.98 14.32
C LEU A 524 38.67 -38.50 13.61
N GLU A 525 38.92 -38.96 12.39
CA GLU A 525 39.78 -38.19 11.47
C GLU A 525 38.99 -36.93 11.07
N GLU A 526 39.63 -35.77 11.28
CA GLU A 526 39.10 -34.41 11.17
C GLU A 526 38.42 -34.07 9.83
#